data_AF-A0A973MCD8-F1
#
_entry.id   AF-A0A973MCD8-F1
#
_cell.length_a   1.000
_cell.length_b   1.000
_cell.length_c   1.000
_cell.angle_alpha   90.00
_cell.angle_beta   90.00
_cell.angle_gamma   90.00
#
_symmetry.space_group_name_H-M   'P 1'
#
loop_
_entity.id
_entity.type
_entity.pdbx_description
1 polymer ?
#
loop_
_entity_poly.entity_id
_entity_poly.type
_entity_poly.pdbx_seq_one_letter_code
_entity_poly.pdbx_strand_id
1 'polypeptide(L)'
;MTVIPAEMSRDRTSAAPAAESAGYTPGPVAPDWQNQAGCRTADPDLFWPEPSTPTERIQEAKTYCASCPVAQACLDNAFRINDWDSIAGGRTGAEREQLLSSGNVTNRFHARRLDNSDARKLAVQYGAEILRCLVKRRMSVAEVGERMSASPRAMYGAFRMLVPPPPGPERVLKPSSVERLLMYSQVSLLTLAGMGRSHESMARSLGTAQTVVSAALSVYEQRERGLRLVHRGDREQALELCWAQETRIRREAGVGLTVDDVIDMAGIQILALAQEGLTLRAVALKLGINREAVRKAHVRLTKKKTLTKTDMEEAA
;
A
#
# COMPACT_ATOMS: atom_id res chain seq x y z
N MET A 1 -73.78 -45.60 -17.14
CA MET A 1 -73.31 -44.52 -16.25
C MET A 1 -72.28 -45.17 -15.33
N THR A 2 -70.97 -44.92 -15.39
CA THR A 2 -70.24 -43.70 -15.72
C THR A 2 -68.77 -44.08 -16.00
N VAL A 3 -68.27 -43.68 -17.17
CA VAL A 3 -66.92 -43.19 -17.54
C VAL A 3 -65.63 -43.79 -16.92
N ILE A 4 -64.92 -44.56 -17.76
CA ILE A 4 -63.49 -44.57 -18.24
C ILE A 4 -62.30 -44.46 -17.23
N PRO A 5 -61.25 -45.33 -17.36
CA PRO A 5 -60.03 -45.42 -16.51
C PRO A 5 -58.73 -44.92 -17.17
N ALA A 6 -57.63 -44.76 -16.41
CA ALA A 6 -56.19 -44.82 -16.81
C ALA A 6 -55.32 -44.48 -15.56
N GLU A 7 -54.41 -45.32 -15.04
CA GLU A 7 -53.04 -45.68 -15.47
C GLU A 7 -51.96 -45.12 -14.50
N MET A 8 -51.03 -46.01 -14.18
CA MET A 8 -49.59 -45.91 -13.90
C MET A 8 -48.88 -44.56 -13.58
N SER A 9 -47.84 -44.72 -12.75
CA SER A 9 -46.68 -43.84 -12.49
C SER A 9 -46.75 -42.99 -11.23
N ARG A 10 -45.86 -43.30 -10.27
CA ARG A 10 -45.60 -42.51 -9.07
C ARG A 10 -44.61 -41.41 -9.40
N ASP A 11 -45.10 -40.19 -9.55
CA ASP A 11 -44.27 -39.01 -9.80
C ASP A 11 -43.93 -38.24 -8.51
N ARG A 12 -42.61 -38.12 -8.34
CA ARG A 12 -41.77 -37.14 -7.63
C ARG A 12 -42.47 -35.94 -6.96
N THR A 13 -42.39 -35.82 -5.63
CA THR A 13 -42.45 -34.52 -4.92
C THR A 13 -41.59 -34.47 -3.64
N SER A 14 -40.90 -33.33 -3.52
CA SER A 14 -40.21 -32.68 -2.39
C SER A 14 -39.06 -33.39 -1.65
N ALA A 15 -37.86 -32.87 -1.93
CA ALA A 15 -36.64 -33.03 -1.18
C ALA A 15 -36.73 -32.49 0.26
N ALA A 16 -35.93 -33.10 1.13
CA ALA A 16 -35.77 -32.84 2.56
C ALA A 16 -35.24 -31.42 2.87
N PRO A 17 -35.59 -30.86 4.05
CA PRO A 17 -35.19 -29.52 4.44
C PRO A 17 -33.75 -29.47 4.96
N ALA A 18 -33.06 -28.39 4.59
CA ALA A 18 -31.74 -28.01 5.06
C ALA A 18 -31.77 -27.53 6.52
N ALA A 19 -30.75 -27.95 7.27
CA ALA A 19 -30.54 -27.59 8.66
C ALA A 19 -30.22 -26.10 8.86
N GLU A 20 -30.82 -25.54 9.90
CA GLU A 20 -30.65 -24.18 10.39
C GLU A 20 -29.27 -23.91 11.03
N SER A 21 -28.98 -22.61 11.01
CA SER A 21 -27.75 -21.87 11.25
C SER A 21 -27.27 -21.80 12.71
N ALA A 22 -25.96 -21.96 12.91
CA ALA A 22 -25.23 -21.41 14.05
C ALA A 22 -23.96 -20.66 13.57
N GLY A 23 -24.10 -19.34 13.38
CA GLY A 23 -23.10 -18.33 13.76
C GLY A 23 -21.75 -18.26 13.02
N TYR A 24 -21.76 -17.94 11.72
CA TYR A 24 -20.63 -17.22 11.10
C TYR A 24 -20.95 -15.72 11.09
N THR A 25 -20.26 -14.93 11.92
CA THR A 25 -20.27 -13.46 11.79
C THR A 25 -19.14 -13.04 10.86
N PRO A 26 -19.42 -12.57 9.63
CA PRO A 26 -18.38 -11.97 8.81
C PRO A 26 -17.86 -10.70 9.49
N GLY A 27 -16.53 -10.55 9.47
CA GLY A 27 -15.83 -9.30 9.83
C GLY A 27 -16.29 -8.11 8.97
N PRO A 28 -15.71 -6.92 9.21
CA PRO A 28 -16.35 -5.62 9.01
C PRO A 28 -17.08 -5.56 7.68
N VAL A 29 -18.40 -5.38 7.78
CA VAL A 29 -19.36 -5.26 6.70
C VAL A 29 -18.72 -4.44 5.59
N ALA A 30 -18.51 -5.09 4.44
CA ALA A 30 -18.27 -4.39 3.17
C ALA A 30 -19.21 -3.18 3.15
N PRO A 31 -18.74 -1.94 2.89
CA PRO A 31 -19.58 -0.77 2.96
C PRO A 31 -20.94 -1.07 2.31
N ASP A 32 -22.06 -0.78 2.98
CA ASP A 32 -23.40 -1.28 2.63
C ASP A 32 -23.78 -1.12 1.14
N TRP A 33 -23.12 -0.19 0.46
CA TRP A 33 -23.23 0.06 -0.98
C TRP A 33 -22.69 -1.07 -1.87
N GLN A 34 -21.65 -1.83 -1.50
CA GLN A 34 -21.09 -2.89 -2.36
C GLN A 34 -22.10 -4.02 -2.62
N ASN A 35 -22.98 -4.27 -1.65
CA ASN A 35 -24.05 -5.25 -1.77
C ASN A 35 -25.10 -4.85 -2.84
N GLN A 36 -25.20 -3.56 -3.14
CA GLN A 36 -26.15 -3.01 -4.12
C GLN A 36 -25.51 -2.78 -5.50
N ALA A 37 -24.27 -3.24 -5.71
CA ALA A 37 -23.57 -3.03 -6.98
C ALA A 37 -24.21 -3.83 -8.13
N GLY A 38 -24.58 -3.12 -9.21
CA GLY A 38 -25.20 -3.72 -10.40
C GLY A 38 -24.25 -4.62 -11.22
N CYS A 39 -22.94 -4.47 -11.05
CA CYS A 39 -21.93 -5.30 -11.72
C CYS A 39 -21.72 -6.68 -11.08
N ARG A 40 -22.44 -7.03 -10.00
CA ARG A 40 -22.24 -8.28 -9.26
C ARG A 40 -22.47 -9.55 -10.08
N THR A 41 -23.28 -9.48 -11.13
CA THR A 41 -23.60 -10.60 -12.02
C THR A 41 -22.74 -10.65 -13.27
N ALA A 42 -21.84 -9.67 -13.46
CA ALA A 42 -20.94 -9.59 -14.60
C ALA A 42 -19.67 -10.42 -14.38
N ASP A 43 -18.97 -10.76 -15.48
CA ASP A 43 -17.60 -11.26 -15.39
C ASP A 43 -16.73 -10.19 -14.72
N PRO A 44 -16.10 -10.48 -13.57
CA PRO A 44 -15.27 -9.51 -12.90
C PRO A 44 -14.09 -9.03 -13.74
N ASP A 45 -13.47 -9.87 -14.58
CA ASP A 45 -12.26 -9.45 -15.33
C ASP A 45 -12.55 -8.37 -16.38
N LEU A 46 -13.83 -8.19 -16.71
CA LEU A 46 -14.33 -7.11 -17.56
C LEU A 46 -13.97 -5.70 -17.02
N PHE A 47 -13.90 -5.53 -15.70
CA PHE A 47 -13.63 -4.23 -15.07
C PHE A 47 -12.14 -3.94 -14.85
N TRP A 48 -11.23 -4.76 -15.39
CA TRP A 48 -9.78 -4.55 -15.28
C TRP A 48 -9.11 -4.61 -16.66
N PRO A 49 -9.26 -3.57 -17.48
CA PRO A 49 -8.68 -3.54 -18.82
C PRO A 49 -7.15 -3.45 -18.77
N GLU A 50 -6.48 -4.33 -19.50
CA GLU A 50 -5.07 -4.16 -19.88
C GLU A 50 -4.92 -3.03 -20.92
N PRO A 51 -3.71 -2.46 -21.11
CA PRO A 51 -3.45 -1.42 -22.11
C PRO A 51 -3.81 -1.82 -23.55
N SER A 52 -3.81 -3.12 -23.85
CA SER A 52 -4.19 -3.70 -25.14
C SER A 52 -5.68 -4.07 -25.25
N THR A 53 -6.48 -3.78 -24.23
CA THR A 53 -7.89 -4.17 -24.20
C THR A 53 -8.67 -3.43 -25.28
N PRO A 54 -9.46 -4.13 -26.12
CA PRO A 54 -10.31 -3.49 -27.11
C PRO A 54 -11.31 -2.52 -26.48
N THR A 55 -11.56 -1.40 -27.15
CA THR A 55 -12.48 -0.37 -26.68
C THR A 55 -13.90 -0.92 -26.47
N GLU A 56 -14.34 -1.90 -27.26
CA GLU A 56 -15.66 -2.52 -27.09
C GLU A 56 -15.81 -3.17 -25.72
N ARG A 57 -14.75 -3.83 -25.23
CA ARG A 57 -14.74 -4.52 -23.93
C ARG A 57 -14.78 -3.52 -22.77
N ILE A 58 -14.09 -2.38 -22.92
CA ILE A 58 -14.17 -1.27 -21.95
C ILE A 58 -15.58 -0.69 -21.92
N GLN A 59 -16.21 -0.54 -23.09
CA GLN A 59 -17.56 -0.02 -23.20
C GLN A 59 -18.59 -0.96 -22.60
N GLU A 60 -18.43 -2.28 -22.81
CA GLU A 60 -19.24 -3.32 -22.18
C GLU A 60 -19.19 -3.20 -20.65
N ALA A 61 -18.01 -3.08 -20.05
CA ALA A 61 -17.85 -2.85 -18.60
C ALA A 61 -18.61 -1.60 -18.12
N LYS A 62 -18.55 -0.52 -18.89
CA LYS A 62 -19.21 0.75 -18.55
C LYS A 62 -20.72 0.66 -18.60
N THR A 63 -21.31 -0.24 -19.39
CA THR A 63 -22.78 -0.43 -19.42
C THR A 63 -23.32 -0.86 -18.06
N TYR A 64 -22.62 -1.75 -17.34
CA TYR A 64 -22.98 -2.13 -15.98
C TYR A 64 -22.92 -0.96 -15.01
N CYS A 65 -21.98 -0.04 -15.21
CA CYS A 65 -21.84 1.13 -14.36
C CYS A 65 -22.90 2.20 -14.62
N ALA A 66 -23.45 2.28 -15.85
CA ALA A 66 -24.40 3.31 -16.25
C ALA A 66 -25.74 3.23 -15.48
N SER A 67 -26.17 2.02 -15.11
CA SER A 67 -27.40 1.77 -14.34
C SER A 67 -27.13 1.40 -12.87
N CYS A 68 -25.87 1.44 -12.43
CA CYS A 68 -25.50 0.99 -11.09
C CYS A 68 -25.88 2.05 -10.02
N PRO A 69 -26.71 1.70 -9.02
CA PRO A 69 -27.17 2.66 -8.00
C PRO A 69 -26.06 3.19 -7.10
N VAL A 70 -24.90 2.52 -7.08
CA VAL A 70 -23.75 2.82 -6.21
C VAL A 70 -22.53 3.31 -6.99
N ALA A 71 -22.72 3.76 -8.23
CA ALA A 71 -21.62 4.21 -9.10
C ALA A 71 -20.77 5.32 -8.44
N GLN A 72 -21.39 6.27 -7.73
CA GLN A 72 -20.66 7.36 -7.06
C GLN A 72 -19.85 6.86 -5.85
N ALA A 73 -20.47 6.07 -4.96
CA ALA A 73 -19.77 5.47 -3.82
C ALA A 73 -18.61 4.55 -4.26
N CYS A 74 -18.79 3.84 -5.38
CA CYS A 74 -17.75 3.05 -6.03
C CYS A 74 -16.59 3.93 -6.53
N LEU A 75 -16.89 5.05 -7.18
CA LEU A 75 -15.90 6.02 -7.67
C LEU A 75 -15.11 6.64 -6.52
N ASP A 76 -15.78 7.09 -5.47
CA ASP A 76 -15.17 7.71 -4.29
C ASP A 76 -14.26 6.71 -3.57
N ASN A 77 -14.71 5.46 -3.45
CA ASN A 77 -13.89 4.39 -2.87
C ASN A 77 -12.66 4.09 -3.73
N ALA A 78 -12.77 4.10 -5.06
CA ALA A 78 -11.64 3.90 -5.97
C ALA A 78 -10.57 4.99 -5.79
N PHE A 79 -10.97 6.26 -5.63
CA PHE A 79 -10.03 7.34 -5.29
C PHE A 79 -9.40 7.14 -3.91
N ARG A 80 -10.19 6.82 -2.89
CA ARG A 80 -9.71 6.65 -1.50
C ARG A 80 -8.62 5.57 -1.38
N ILE A 81 -8.77 4.47 -2.12
CA ILE A 81 -7.79 3.36 -2.10
C ILE A 81 -6.72 3.47 -3.18
N ASN A 82 -6.70 4.56 -3.95
CA ASN A 82 -5.82 4.77 -5.10
C ASN A 82 -5.87 3.63 -6.13
N ASP A 83 -7.07 3.15 -6.45
CA ASP A 83 -7.27 2.20 -7.54
C ASP A 83 -7.31 2.96 -8.88
N TRP A 84 -6.27 2.79 -9.68
CA TRP A 84 -6.12 3.39 -11.01
C TRP A 84 -6.21 2.38 -12.15
N ASP A 85 -6.33 1.10 -11.84
CA ASP A 85 -6.25 0.03 -12.85
C ASP A 85 -7.63 -0.53 -13.19
N SER A 86 -8.64 -0.32 -12.33
CA SER A 86 -10.01 -0.77 -12.58
C SER A 86 -10.87 0.25 -13.34
N ILE A 87 -11.97 -0.23 -13.90
CA ILE A 87 -13.14 0.57 -14.28
C ILE A 87 -14.03 0.67 -13.04
N ALA A 88 -14.14 1.88 -12.49
CA ALA A 88 -14.88 2.15 -11.26
C ALA A 88 -15.79 3.36 -11.48
N GLY A 89 -17.04 3.27 -11.02
CA GLY A 89 -18.05 4.32 -11.21
C GLY A 89 -18.18 4.78 -12.67
N GLY A 90 -18.09 3.84 -13.62
CA GLY A 90 -18.22 4.09 -15.05
C GLY A 90 -17.02 4.75 -15.72
N ARG A 91 -15.87 4.83 -15.04
CA ARG A 91 -14.67 5.49 -15.56
C ARG A 91 -13.47 4.56 -15.51
N THR A 92 -12.64 4.59 -16.54
CA THR A 92 -11.32 3.96 -16.53
C THR A 92 -10.37 4.73 -15.61
N GLY A 93 -9.24 4.12 -15.25
CA GLY A 93 -8.15 4.82 -14.57
C GLY A 93 -7.70 6.10 -15.27
N ALA A 94 -7.53 6.04 -16.59
CA ALA A 94 -7.15 7.17 -17.42
C ALA A 94 -8.22 8.28 -17.41
N GLU A 95 -9.50 7.93 -17.44
CA GLU A 95 -10.60 8.90 -17.35
C GLU A 95 -10.74 9.50 -15.95
N ARG A 96 -10.50 8.71 -14.89
CA ARG A 96 -10.40 9.23 -13.53
C ARG A 96 -9.20 10.14 -13.37
N GLU A 97 -8.09 9.83 -14.03
CA GLU A 97 -6.94 10.71 -14.12
C GLU A 97 -7.26 12.00 -14.88
N GLN A 98 -8.09 11.93 -15.92
CA GLN A 98 -8.60 13.11 -16.63
C GLN A 98 -9.57 13.94 -15.79
N LEU A 99 -10.41 13.32 -14.94
CA LEU A 99 -11.21 14.07 -13.97
C LEU A 99 -10.32 14.88 -13.01
N LEU A 100 -9.20 14.30 -12.60
CA LEU A 100 -8.18 15.02 -11.84
C LEU A 100 -7.37 16.00 -12.72
N SER A 101 -7.39 15.88 -14.05
CA SER A 101 -6.64 16.74 -14.97
C SER A 101 -7.43 17.98 -15.39
N SER A 102 -8.76 17.86 -15.58
CA SER A 102 -9.70 18.98 -15.76
C SER A 102 -9.74 19.90 -14.53
N GLY A 103 -9.22 19.41 -13.39
CA GLY A 103 -8.81 20.21 -12.26
C GLY A 103 -7.45 19.74 -11.74
N ASN A 104 -6.37 20.05 -12.47
CA ASN A 104 -4.98 20.11 -12.00
C ASN A 104 -4.01 18.92 -12.19
N VAL A 105 -3.35 18.84 -13.35
CA VAL A 105 -2.02 18.20 -13.43
C VAL A 105 -0.96 18.99 -12.64
N THR A 106 -1.05 20.33 -12.64
CA THR A 106 -0.18 21.23 -11.87
C THR A 106 -0.27 20.98 -10.36
N ASN A 107 -1.46 20.82 -9.79
CA ASN A 107 -1.71 20.59 -8.36
C ASN A 107 -1.32 19.18 -7.90
N ARG A 108 -1.28 18.14 -8.73
CA ARG A 108 -0.74 16.83 -8.29
C ARG A 108 0.78 16.87 -8.11
N PHE A 109 1.50 17.53 -9.02
CA PHE A 109 2.93 17.80 -8.85
C PHE A 109 3.18 18.83 -7.74
N HIS A 110 2.31 19.83 -7.58
CA HIS A 110 2.38 20.82 -6.52
C HIS A 110 2.14 20.19 -5.14
N ALA A 111 1.08 19.41 -4.96
CA ALA A 111 0.78 18.65 -3.76
C ALA A 111 1.91 17.67 -3.41
N ARG A 112 2.44 16.92 -4.39
CA ARG A 112 3.58 16.03 -4.17
C ARG A 112 4.87 16.78 -3.79
N ARG A 113 5.08 17.99 -4.33
CA ARG A 113 6.20 18.87 -3.97
C ARG A 113 6.01 19.48 -2.58
N LEU A 114 4.79 19.86 -2.21
CA LEU A 114 4.42 20.35 -0.89
C LEU A 114 4.61 19.25 0.17
N ASP A 115 4.11 18.03 -0.07
CA ASP A 115 4.31 16.88 0.80
C ASP A 115 5.80 16.57 1.04
N ASN A 116 6.66 16.72 0.02
CA ASN A 116 8.11 16.53 0.18
C ASN A 116 8.80 17.63 0.99
N SER A 117 8.30 18.87 0.89
CA SER A 117 8.78 20.00 1.68
C SER A 117 8.36 19.82 3.15
N ASP A 118 7.10 19.46 3.37
CA ASP A 118 6.53 19.30 4.70
C ASP A 118 7.08 18.05 5.39
N ALA A 119 7.31 16.94 4.67
CA ALA A 119 8.03 15.78 5.17
C ALA A 119 9.42 16.16 5.74
N ARG A 120 10.16 17.02 5.04
CA ARG A 120 11.47 17.48 5.49
C ARG A 120 11.35 18.35 6.75
N LYS A 121 10.41 19.29 6.77
CA LYS A 121 10.15 20.14 7.94
C LYS A 121 9.81 19.28 9.16
N LEU A 122 8.91 18.30 8.99
CA LEU A 122 8.49 17.38 10.03
C LEU A 122 9.67 16.56 10.57
N ALA A 123 10.51 15.99 9.69
CA ALA A 123 11.67 15.23 10.12
C ALA A 123 12.68 16.07 10.91
N VAL A 124 12.89 17.33 10.49
CA VAL A 124 13.79 18.27 11.18
C VAL A 124 13.24 18.72 12.53
N GLN A 125 11.94 19.05 12.59
CA GLN A 125 11.33 19.65 13.79
C GLN A 125 10.87 18.62 14.81
N TYR A 126 10.30 17.50 14.35
CA TYR A 126 9.54 16.57 15.19
C TYR A 126 10.02 15.11 15.11
N GLY A 127 11.16 14.84 14.48
CA GLY A 127 11.55 13.47 14.14
C GLY A 127 11.61 12.49 15.31
N ALA A 128 12.12 12.91 16.47
CA ALA A 128 12.15 12.07 17.66
C ALA A 128 10.73 11.69 18.15
N GLU A 129 9.79 12.63 18.09
CA GLU A 129 8.41 12.42 18.52
C GLU A 129 7.64 11.54 17.51
N ILE A 130 7.91 11.71 16.22
CA ILE A 130 7.36 10.89 15.14
C ILE A 130 7.72 9.42 15.37
N LEU A 131 9.02 9.12 15.58
CA LEU A 131 9.48 7.76 15.86
C LEU A 131 8.85 7.20 17.13
N ARG A 132 8.77 7.99 18.21
CA ARG A 132 8.13 7.57 19.45
C ARG A 132 6.65 7.24 19.26
N CYS A 133 5.89 8.07 18.55
CA CYS A 133 4.46 7.87 18.35
C CYS A 133 4.16 6.69 17.43
N LEU A 134 4.80 6.64 16.27
CA LEU A 134 4.52 5.61 15.27
C LEU A 134 5.08 4.23 15.67
N VAL A 135 6.25 4.17 16.31
CA VAL A 135 6.92 2.90 16.61
C VAL A 135 6.62 2.43 18.02
N LYS A 136 6.85 3.28 19.03
CA LYS A 136 6.72 2.87 20.44
C LYS A 136 5.26 2.85 20.90
N ARG A 137 4.48 3.87 20.54
CA ARG A 137 3.06 3.98 20.92
C ARG A 137 2.11 3.34 19.91
N ARG A 138 2.62 2.91 18.75
CA ARG A 138 1.86 2.26 17.68
C ARG A 138 0.65 3.06 17.17
N MET A 139 0.68 4.38 17.32
CA MET A 139 -0.34 5.28 16.76
C MET A 139 -0.39 5.19 15.24
N SER A 140 -1.54 5.51 14.65
CA SER A 140 -1.72 5.60 13.20
C SER A 140 -1.12 6.89 12.64
N VAL A 141 -0.72 6.88 11.36
CA VAL A 141 -0.23 8.09 10.69
C VAL A 141 -1.27 9.21 10.61
N ALA A 142 -2.57 8.89 10.65
CA ALA A 142 -3.64 9.88 10.65
C ALA A 142 -3.68 10.65 11.99
N GLU A 143 -3.63 9.93 13.11
CA GLU A 143 -3.61 10.55 14.46
C GLU A 143 -2.35 11.39 14.68
N VAL A 144 -1.19 10.88 14.24
CA VAL A 144 0.07 11.64 14.35
C VAL A 144 0.07 12.84 13.39
N GLY A 145 -0.49 12.66 12.18
CA GLY A 145 -0.66 13.71 11.19
C GLY A 145 -1.51 14.87 11.72
N GLU A 146 -2.66 14.58 12.31
CA GLU A 146 -3.55 15.58 12.91
C GLU A 146 -2.85 16.38 14.01
N ARG A 147 -2.14 15.71 14.92
CA ARG A 147 -1.38 16.37 16.01
C ARG A 147 -0.29 17.30 15.50
N MET A 148 0.26 17.03 14.33
CA MET A 148 1.35 17.78 13.73
C MET A 148 0.90 18.62 12.52
N SER A 149 -0.41 18.75 12.30
CA SER A 149 -1.02 19.44 11.16
C SER A 149 -0.42 19.04 9.82
N ALA A 150 -0.29 17.73 9.58
CA ALA A 150 0.42 17.16 8.44
C ALA A 150 -0.37 16.03 7.75
N SER A 151 -0.15 15.88 6.44
CA SER A 151 -0.72 14.77 5.68
C SER A 151 -0.09 13.42 6.07
N PRO A 152 -0.83 12.30 6.03
CA PRO A 152 -0.26 10.96 6.21
C PRO A 152 0.93 10.68 5.30
N ARG A 153 0.89 11.20 4.07
CA ARG A 153 1.97 11.04 3.08
C ARG A 153 3.23 11.80 3.47
N ALA A 154 3.10 13.04 3.94
CA ALA A 154 4.23 13.81 4.48
C ALA A 154 4.83 13.12 5.72
N MET A 155 3.97 12.53 6.58
CA MET A 155 4.40 11.76 7.75
C MET A 155 5.26 10.55 7.36
N TYR A 156 4.83 9.76 6.37
CA TYR A 156 5.63 8.66 5.85
C TYR A 156 6.96 9.14 5.24
N GLY A 157 6.93 10.25 4.49
CA GLY A 157 8.14 10.88 3.96
C GLY A 157 9.14 11.27 5.05
N ALA A 158 8.63 11.84 6.17
CA ALA A 158 9.44 12.19 7.32
C ALA A 158 10.02 10.94 8.01
N PHE A 159 9.18 9.93 8.24
CA PHE A 159 9.58 8.64 8.81
C PHE A 159 10.72 7.99 8.02
N ARG A 160 10.64 8.01 6.68
CA ARG A 160 11.70 7.48 5.81
C ARG A 160 13.04 8.20 5.92
N MET A 161 13.04 9.49 6.18
CA MET A 161 14.28 10.24 6.44
C MET A 161 14.88 9.88 7.80
N LEU A 162 14.03 9.50 8.77
CA LEU A 162 14.43 9.18 10.14
C LEU A 162 14.88 7.73 10.29
N VAL A 163 14.50 6.83 9.39
CA VAL A 163 14.86 5.41 9.45
C VAL A 163 15.67 5.04 8.21
N PRO A 164 16.97 4.69 8.38
CA PRO A 164 17.77 4.21 7.26
C PRO A 164 17.14 2.91 6.71
N PRO A 165 17.27 2.62 5.41
CA PRO A 165 16.76 1.36 4.87
C PRO A 165 17.42 0.15 5.55
N PRO A 166 16.70 -0.96 5.74
CA PRO A 166 17.31 -2.20 6.21
C PRO A 166 18.40 -2.67 5.24
N PRO A 167 19.43 -3.39 5.72
CA PRO A 167 20.37 -4.07 4.85
C PRO A 167 19.60 -5.11 4.01
N GLY A 168 19.65 -5.02 2.69
CA GLY A 168 18.81 -5.82 1.80
C GLY A 168 18.41 -5.09 0.53
N PRO A 169 17.34 -5.50 -0.18
CA PRO A 169 17.01 -4.96 -1.49
C PRO A 169 16.89 -3.44 -1.46
N GLU A 170 17.56 -2.81 -2.43
CA GLU A 170 17.66 -1.36 -2.57
C GLU A 170 16.28 -0.70 -2.64
N ARG A 171 16.09 0.42 -1.94
CA ARG A 171 14.82 1.17 -1.97
C ARG A 171 14.48 1.55 -3.42
N VAL A 172 13.29 1.14 -3.88
CA VAL A 172 12.76 1.46 -5.22
C VAL A 172 12.52 2.98 -5.40
N LEU A 173 12.30 3.72 -4.31
CA LEU A 173 12.10 5.18 -4.35
C LEU A 173 13.43 5.92 -4.27
N LYS A 174 13.70 6.77 -5.28
CA LYS A 174 14.87 7.65 -5.32
C LYS A 174 15.00 8.45 -4.01
N PRO A 175 16.12 8.32 -3.28
CA PRO A 175 16.33 9.02 -2.02
C PRO A 175 16.46 10.53 -2.25
N SER A 176 15.93 11.31 -1.31
CA SER A 176 16.13 12.76 -1.23
C SER A 176 17.61 13.11 -1.06
N SER A 177 17.98 14.36 -1.32
CA SER A 177 19.36 14.82 -1.07
C SER A 177 19.78 14.68 0.39
N VAL A 178 18.85 14.80 1.34
CA VAL A 178 19.11 14.59 2.78
C VAL A 178 19.37 13.10 3.05
N GLU A 179 18.50 12.21 2.56
CA GLU A 179 18.68 10.75 2.70
C GLU A 179 20.01 10.31 2.08
N ARG A 180 20.34 10.76 0.87
CA ARG A 180 21.61 10.40 0.22
C ARG A 180 22.82 10.82 1.05
N LEU A 181 22.80 12.03 1.61
CA LEU A 181 23.91 12.51 2.44
C LEU A 181 24.07 11.65 3.70
N LEU A 182 22.96 11.27 4.34
CA LEU A 182 22.96 10.39 5.51
C LEU A 182 23.24 8.92 5.18
N MET A 183 22.99 8.46 3.95
CA MET A 183 23.29 7.10 3.54
C MET A 183 24.75 6.92 3.15
N TYR A 184 25.29 7.85 2.35
CA TYR A 184 26.58 7.65 1.68
C TYR A 184 27.72 8.52 2.25
N SER A 185 27.41 9.57 3.01
CA SER A 185 28.43 10.52 3.49
C SER A 185 28.26 10.88 4.96
N GLN A 186 27.54 10.07 5.74
CA GLN A 186 27.27 10.35 7.16
C GLN A 186 28.55 10.52 7.97
N VAL A 187 29.53 9.63 7.78
CA VAL A 187 30.80 9.68 8.52
C VAL A 187 31.51 11.00 8.24
N SER A 188 31.70 11.35 6.97
CA SER A 188 32.34 12.62 6.58
C SER A 188 31.58 13.84 7.09
N LEU A 189 30.24 13.82 7.03
CA LEU A 189 29.38 14.88 7.56
C LEU A 189 29.60 15.09 9.06
N LEU A 190 29.56 14.01 9.85
CA LEU A 190 29.71 14.08 11.30
C LEU A 190 31.14 14.44 11.70
N THR A 191 32.15 13.96 10.97
CA THR A 191 33.55 14.35 11.20
C THR A 191 33.75 15.85 11.01
N LEU A 192 33.24 16.43 9.92
CA LEU A 192 33.35 17.86 9.66
C LEU A 192 32.58 18.70 10.69
N ALA A 193 31.40 18.23 11.11
CA ALA A 193 30.63 18.87 12.17
C ALA A 193 31.36 18.82 13.51
N GLY A 194 31.98 17.69 13.86
CA GLY A 194 32.80 17.54 15.06
C GLY A 194 34.06 18.42 15.06
N MET A 195 34.58 18.76 13.89
CA MET A 195 35.66 19.75 13.72
C MET A 195 35.16 21.21 13.82
N GLY A 196 33.88 21.44 14.10
CA GLY A 196 33.31 22.79 14.23
C GLY A 196 33.22 23.57 12.91
N ARG A 197 33.22 22.89 11.75
CA ARG A 197 33.10 23.56 10.45
C ARG A 197 31.71 24.18 10.28
N SER A 198 31.66 25.34 9.63
CA SER A 198 30.38 25.97 9.29
C SER A 198 29.60 25.11 8.29
N HIS A 199 28.26 25.19 8.32
CA HIS A 199 27.40 24.42 7.41
C HIS A 199 27.70 24.71 5.93
N GLU A 200 28.09 25.96 5.61
CA GLU A 200 28.48 26.36 4.27
C GLU A 200 29.82 25.71 3.85
N SER A 201 30.81 25.68 4.73
CA SER A 201 32.09 25.01 4.47
C SER A 201 31.88 23.51 4.26
N MET A 202 31.06 22.87 5.09
CA MET A 202 30.72 21.45 4.95
C MET A 202 30.02 21.19 3.61
N ALA A 203 29.08 22.06 3.22
CA ALA A 203 28.36 21.94 1.96
C ALA A 203 29.30 21.98 0.74
N ARG A 204 30.30 22.89 0.75
CA ARG A 204 31.35 22.95 -0.27
C ARG A 204 32.17 21.66 -0.31
N SER A 205 32.62 21.15 0.83
CA SER A 205 33.41 19.91 0.90
C SER A 205 32.65 18.66 0.47
N LEU A 206 31.33 18.61 0.72
CA LEU A 206 30.48 17.46 0.42
C LEU A 206 29.75 17.57 -0.92
N GLY A 207 29.97 18.65 -1.69
CA GLY A 207 29.34 18.85 -2.99
C GLY A 207 27.81 18.97 -2.93
N THR A 208 27.28 19.62 -1.90
CA THR A 208 25.82 19.73 -1.65
C THR A 208 25.43 21.15 -1.24
N ALA A 209 24.14 21.41 -0.99
CA ALA A 209 23.67 22.70 -0.52
C ALA A 209 23.75 22.81 1.02
N GLN A 210 24.03 24.01 1.53
CA GLN A 210 24.05 24.30 2.98
C GLN A 210 22.75 23.91 3.70
N THR A 211 21.61 24.11 3.05
CA THR A 211 20.28 23.73 3.58
C THR A 211 20.14 22.21 3.72
N VAL A 212 20.78 21.43 2.84
CA VAL A 212 20.79 19.96 2.92
C VAL A 212 21.67 19.49 4.07
N VAL A 213 22.84 20.11 4.28
CA VAL A 213 23.71 19.84 5.44
C VAL A 213 22.97 20.11 6.75
N SER A 214 22.36 21.29 6.85
CA SER A 214 21.61 21.70 8.05
C SER A 214 20.46 20.73 8.37
N ALA A 215 19.70 20.35 7.34
CA ALA A 215 18.62 19.39 7.49
C ALA A 215 19.14 17.98 7.84
N ALA A 216 20.23 17.52 7.23
CA ALA A 216 20.80 16.20 7.50
C ALA A 216 21.30 16.07 8.95
N LEU A 217 22.02 17.08 9.46
CA LEU A 217 22.47 17.09 10.85
C LEU A 217 21.28 17.07 11.81
N SER A 218 20.26 17.89 11.56
CA SER A 218 19.04 17.92 12.38
C SER A 218 18.30 16.59 12.35
N VAL A 219 18.12 16.00 11.16
CA VAL A 219 17.46 14.69 11.00
C VAL A 219 18.25 13.58 11.69
N TYR A 220 19.58 13.62 11.61
CA TYR A 220 20.44 12.67 12.32
C TYR A 220 20.26 12.78 13.84
N GLU A 221 20.28 14.00 14.39
CA GLU A 221 20.06 14.23 15.81
C GLU A 221 18.67 13.77 16.27
N GLN A 222 17.62 14.12 15.51
CA GLN A 222 16.25 13.70 15.77
C GLN A 222 16.10 12.17 15.73
N ARG A 223 16.78 11.51 14.77
CA ARG A 223 16.85 10.04 14.69
C ARG A 223 17.49 9.47 15.94
N GLU A 224 18.69 9.90 16.32
CA GLU A 224 19.41 9.37 17.48
C GLU A 224 18.60 9.54 18.77
N ARG A 225 17.96 10.70 18.94
CA ARG A 225 17.05 10.95 20.07
C ARG A 225 15.81 10.05 20.03
N GLY A 226 15.20 9.90 18.85
CA GLY A 226 14.02 9.07 18.67
C GLY A 226 14.29 7.58 18.92
N LEU A 227 15.39 7.04 18.40
CA LEU A 227 15.77 5.64 18.62
C LEU A 227 15.98 5.34 20.10
N ARG A 228 16.60 6.26 20.86
CA ARG A 228 16.72 6.16 22.34
C ARG A 228 15.37 6.17 23.06
N LEU A 229 14.34 6.82 22.51
CA LEU A 229 12.98 6.83 23.07
C LEU A 229 12.20 5.57 22.70
N VAL A 230 12.45 5.00 21.52
CA VAL A 230 11.83 3.75 21.05
C VAL A 230 12.32 2.57 21.89
N HIS A 231 13.63 2.51 22.12
CA HIS A 231 14.25 1.42 22.87
C HIS A 231 15.38 1.97 23.77
N ARG A 232 15.54 1.41 24.98
CA ARG A 232 16.44 1.93 26.04
C ARG A 232 17.91 1.74 25.67
N GLY A 233 18.42 2.59 24.79
CA GLY A 233 19.85 2.64 24.44
C GLY A 233 20.30 1.61 23.40
N ASP A 234 19.54 0.54 23.17
CA ASP A 234 19.83 -0.41 22.08
C ASP A 234 19.22 0.10 20.75
N ARG A 235 20.14 0.56 19.90
CA ARG A 235 19.88 1.14 18.58
C ARG A 235 19.45 0.08 17.57
N GLU A 236 20.01 -1.12 17.65
CA GLU A 236 19.76 -2.19 16.68
C GLU A 236 18.32 -2.66 16.81
N GLN A 237 17.88 -2.96 18.04
CA GLN A 237 16.49 -3.32 18.30
C GLN A 237 15.52 -2.17 17.98
N ALA A 238 15.92 -0.91 18.21
CA ALA A 238 15.10 0.24 17.80
C ALA A 238 14.91 0.30 16.27
N LEU A 239 15.96 0.03 15.50
CA LEU A 239 15.92 0.02 14.04
C LEU A 239 15.08 -1.14 13.50
N GLU A 240 15.22 -2.35 14.07
CA GLU A 240 14.37 -3.50 13.73
C GLU A 240 12.88 -3.19 13.92
N LEU A 241 12.52 -2.57 15.05
CA LEU A 241 11.15 -2.13 15.31
C LEU A 241 10.69 -1.10 14.28
N CYS A 242 11.55 -0.16 13.89
CA CYS A 242 11.23 0.83 12.87
C CYS A 242 11.01 0.18 11.50
N TRP A 243 11.88 -0.74 11.07
CA TRP A 243 11.73 -1.47 9.82
C TRP A 243 10.45 -2.30 9.81
N ALA A 244 10.15 -3.00 10.90
CA ALA A 244 8.89 -3.73 11.05
C ALA A 244 7.65 -2.82 10.97
N GLN A 245 7.77 -1.54 11.35
CA GLN A 245 6.67 -0.56 11.22
C GLN A 245 6.54 0.05 9.84
N GLU A 246 7.60 0.08 9.04
CA GLU A 246 7.64 0.83 7.78
C GLU A 246 6.49 0.42 6.86
N THR A 247 6.24 -0.88 6.70
CA THR A 247 5.14 -1.42 5.89
C THR A 247 3.77 -0.93 6.34
N ARG A 248 3.51 -0.95 7.65
CA ARG A 248 2.23 -0.50 8.21
C ARG A 248 2.02 0.98 7.93
N ILE A 249 3.00 1.80 8.30
CA ILE A 249 2.99 3.26 8.13
C ILE A 249 2.81 3.61 6.64
N ARG A 250 3.48 2.88 5.76
CA ARG A 250 3.38 3.03 4.32
C ARG A 250 1.96 2.77 3.78
N ARG A 251 1.30 1.71 4.25
CA ARG A 251 -0.10 1.39 3.90
C ARG A 251 -1.05 2.48 4.40
N GLU A 252 -0.95 2.85 5.68
CA GLU A 252 -1.82 3.86 6.28
C GLU A 252 -1.65 5.24 5.62
N ALA A 253 -0.43 5.56 5.17
CA ALA A 253 -0.13 6.81 4.46
C ALA A 253 -0.64 6.85 3.02
N GLY A 254 -1.28 5.78 2.53
CA GLY A 254 -1.74 5.66 1.15
C GLY A 254 -0.59 5.64 0.14
N VAL A 255 0.63 5.29 0.56
CA VAL A 255 1.80 5.18 -0.29
C VAL A 255 1.92 3.71 -0.71
N GLY A 256 1.12 3.28 -1.70
CA GLY A 256 0.94 1.87 -2.09
C GLY A 256 2.19 0.97 -2.03
N LEU A 257 1.97 -0.31 -1.71
CA LEU A 257 3.02 -1.34 -1.62
C LEU A 257 3.70 -1.52 -2.99
N THR A 258 5.04 -1.57 -3.02
CA THR A 258 5.73 -2.04 -4.24
C THR A 258 5.56 -3.54 -4.40
N VAL A 259 5.84 -4.01 -5.60
CA VAL A 259 5.92 -5.43 -5.91
C VAL A 259 6.91 -6.16 -5.02
N ASP A 260 8.06 -5.54 -4.74
CA ASP A 260 9.12 -6.16 -3.92
C ASP A 260 8.70 -6.23 -2.44
N ASP A 261 8.01 -5.22 -1.90
CA ASP A 261 7.43 -5.30 -0.54
C ASP A 261 6.43 -6.48 -0.43
N VAL A 262 5.65 -6.73 -1.49
CA VAL A 262 4.70 -7.85 -1.52
C VAL A 262 5.41 -9.20 -1.60
N ILE A 263 6.52 -9.27 -2.32
CA ILE A 263 7.36 -10.47 -2.38
C ILE A 263 7.96 -10.79 -1.01
N ASP A 264 8.53 -9.80 -0.32
CA ASP A 264 9.18 -10.04 0.97
C ASP A 264 8.17 -10.43 2.06
N MET A 265 6.99 -9.81 2.07
CA MET A 265 5.97 -10.10 3.09
C MET A 265 5.24 -11.42 2.88
N ALA A 266 4.93 -11.75 1.63
CA ALA A 266 3.95 -12.78 1.32
C ALA A 266 4.37 -13.65 0.14
N GLY A 267 5.61 -13.56 -0.35
CA GLY A 267 6.05 -14.27 -1.54
C GLY A 267 5.90 -15.78 -1.42
N ILE A 268 6.25 -16.35 -0.27
CA ILE A 268 6.08 -17.78 0.02
C ILE A 268 4.60 -18.16 -0.02
N GLN A 269 3.74 -17.39 0.65
CA GLN A 269 2.29 -17.63 0.70
C GLN A 269 1.64 -17.44 -0.68
N ILE A 270 2.09 -16.47 -1.46
CA ILE A 270 1.65 -16.23 -2.84
C ILE A 270 1.99 -17.42 -3.73
N LEU A 271 3.19 -18.00 -3.59
CA LEU A 271 3.59 -19.19 -4.33
C LEU A 271 2.82 -20.43 -3.87
N ALA A 272 2.73 -20.67 -2.57
CA ALA A 272 2.03 -21.82 -2.00
C ALA A 272 0.54 -21.84 -2.40
N LEU A 273 -0.17 -20.74 -2.17
CA LEU A 273 -1.60 -20.64 -2.52
C LEU A 273 -1.84 -20.73 -4.03
N ALA A 274 -0.92 -20.20 -4.86
CA ALA A 274 -1.03 -20.35 -6.31
C ALA A 274 -0.76 -21.81 -6.76
N GLN A 275 0.14 -22.53 -6.10
CA GLN A 275 0.38 -23.96 -6.36
C GLN A 275 -0.78 -24.85 -5.92
N GLU A 276 -1.52 -24.45 -4.88
CA GLU A 276 -2.78 -25.08 -4.46
C GLU A 276 -3.95 -24.83 -5.44
N GLY A 277 -3.69 -24.12 -6.55
CA GLY A 277 -4.68 -23.87 -7.61
C GLY A 277 -5.58 -22.65 -7.36
N LEU A 278 -5.31 -21.84 -6.32
CA LEU A 278 -6.04 -20.58 -6.15
C LEU A 278 -5.66 -19.58 -7.24
N THR A 279 -6.66 -18.86 -7.74
CA THR A 279 -6.41 -17.72 -8.64
C THR A 279 -5.69 -16.61 -7.89
N LEU A 280 -4.81 -15.85 -8.56
CA LEU A 280 -4.07 -14.74 -7.93
C LEU A 280 -4.99 -13.67 -7.31
N ARG A 281 -6.24 -13.60 -7.76
CA ARG A 281 -7.29 -12.78 -7.15
C ARG A 281 -7.76 -13.34 -5.81
N ALA A 282 -8.00 -14.64 -5.72
CA ALA A 282 -8.33 -15.30 -4.46
C ALA A 282 -7.17 -15.22 -3.47
N VAL A 283 -5.93 -15.35 -3.95
CA VAL A 283 -4.71 -15.12 -3.16
C VAL A 283 -4.66 -13.68 -2.63
N ALA A 284 -4.87 -12.69 -3.48
CA ALA A 284 -4.89 -11.29 -3.09
C ALA A 284 -5.97 -10.96 -2.05
N LEU A 285 -7.16 -11.53 -2.21
CA LEU A 285 -8.27 -11.39 -1.26
C LEU A 285 -7.91 -12.04 0.09
N LYS A 286 -7.37 -13.27 0.06
CA LYS A 286 -6.98 -14.03 1.24
C LYS A 286 -5.84 -13.37 2.03
N LEU A 287 -4.93 -12.69 1.33
CA LEU A 287 -3.79 -11.99 1.93
C LEU A 287 -4.08 -10.51 2.27
N GLY A 288 -5.23 -9.97 1.84
CA GLY A 288 -5.54 -8.55 2.02
C GLY A 288 -4.54 -7.61 1.33
N ILE A 289 -3.98 -8.03 0.19
CA ILE A 289 -2.99 -7.28 -0.60
C ILE A 289 -3.66 -6.87 -1.92
N ASN A 290 -3.25 -5.72 -2.47
CA ASN A 290 -3.69 -5.30 -3.79
C ASN A 290 -3.40 -6.41 -4.84
N ARG A 291 -4.43 -6.78 -5.61
CA ARG A 291 -4.39 -7.86 -6.62
C ARG A 291 -3.26 -7.69 -7.62
N GLU A 292 -3.01 -6.46 -8.07
CA GLU A 292 -1.98 -6.17 -9.04
C GLU A 292 -0.58 -6.27 -8.43
N ALA A 293 -0.43 -5.92 -7.16
CA ALA A 293 0.81 -6.11 -6.43
C ALA A 293 1.11 -7.61 -6.22
N VAL A 294 0.10 -8.43 -5.88
CA VAL A 294 0.21 -9.90 -5.81
C VAL A 294 0.54 -10.51 -7.17
N ARG A 295 -0.12 -10.04 -8.24
CA ARG A 295 0.13 -10.53 -9.60
C ARG A 295 1.56 -10.26 -10.04
N LYS A 296 2.02 -9.01 -9.90
CA LYS A 296 3.40 -8.62 -10.24
C LYS A 296 4.42 -9.36 -9.37
N ALA A 297 4.12 -9.59 -8.08
CA ALA A 297 4.98 -10.33 -7.16
C ALA A 297 5.10 -11.80 -7.59
N HIS A 298 3.97 -12.44 -7.88
CA HIS A 298 3.91 -13.81 -8.36
C HIS A 298 4.66 -14.00 -9.69
N VAL A 299 4.48 -13.10 -10.66
CA VAL A 299 5.21 -13.13 -11.95
C VAL A 299 6.72 -13.01 -11.74
N ARG A 300 7.15 -12.17 -10.79
CA ARG A 300 8.59 -11.96 -10.53
C ARG A 300 9.21 -13.15 -9.77
N LEU A 301 8.48 -13.73 -8.83
CA LEU A 301 8.86 -14.94 -8.10
C LEU A 301 8.96 -16.17 -9.01
N THR A 302 8.00 -16.34 -9.92
CA THR A 302 7.99 -17.47 -10.88
C THR A 302 9.02 -17.32 -12.00
N LYS A 303 9.42 -16.08 -12.35
CA LYS A 303 10.53 -15.80 -13.27
C LYS A 303 11.92 -16.03 -12.64
N LYS A 304 12.09 -15.76 -11.34
CA LYS A 304 13.30 -16.13 -10.55
C LYS A 304 13.20 -17.59 -10.11
N LYS A 305 13.33 -18.54 -11.02
CA LYS A 305 13.27 -19.97 -10.68
C LYS A 305 14.56 -20.43 -9.97
N THR A 306 14.65 -20.20 -8.66
CA THR A 306 15.47 -20.97 -7.69
C THR A 306 15.05 -20.60 -6.25
N LEU A 307 13.95 -21.16 -5.76
CA LEU A 307 13.78 -21.45 -4.34
C LEU A 307 13.60 -22.96 -4.26
N THR A 308 14.46 -23.61 -3.49
CA THR A 308 14.57 -25.07 -3.45
C THR A 308 13.41 -25.65 -2.65
N LYS A 309 13.03 -26.89 -2.98
CA LYS A 309 11.92 -27.62 -2.36
C LYS A 309 12.01 -27.67 -0.82
N THR A 310 13.22 -27.57 -0.29
CA THR A 310 13.56 -27.49 1.13
C THR A 310 12.98 -26.25 1.84
N ASP A 311 12.90 -25.09 1.19
CA ASP A 311 12.42 -23.84 1.81
C ASP A 311 10.88 -23.83 1.99
N MET A 312 10.18 -24.72 1.29
CA MET A 312 8.71 -24.85 1.34
C MET A 312 8.24 -25.87 2.38
N GLU A 313 9.08 -26.84 2.75
CA GLU A 313 8.74 -27.91 3.70
C GLU A 313 8.99 -27.49 5.16
N GLU A 314 9.85 -26.50 5.42
CA GLU A 314 10.10 -25.97 6.79
C GLU A 314 9.06 -24.93 7.28
N ALA A 315 8.13 -24.50 6.42
CA ALA A 315 7.16 -23.44 6.72
C ALA A 315 5.68 -23.91 6.77
N ALA A 316 5.43 -25.22 6.72
CA ALA A 316 4.12 -25.86 6.92
C ALA A 316 3.91 -26.23 8.39
#